data_AF-A0A7J5EXK7-F1
#
_entry.id   AF-A0A7J5EXK7-F1
#
_cell.length_a   1.000
_cell.length_b   1.000
_cell.length_c   1.000
_cell.angle_alpha   90.00
_cell.angle_beta   90.00
_cell.angle_gamma   90.00
#
_symmetry.space_group_name_H-M   'P 1'
#
loop_
_entity.id
_entity.type
_entity.pdbx_description
1 polymer ?
#
loop_
_entity_poly.entity_id
_entity_poly.type
_entity_poly.pdbx_seq_one_letter_code
_entity_poly.pdbx_strand_id
1 'polypeptide(L)'
;MAEASRVAPPSGDEARASWWWRLTHLRAAWARYGLAAVFVGAAFGLRLLLVPLTGVGAPFVLFFGAVLASGLVGGRGPGLLAALASAPLGAHFFVAHAGYSTAEASFQAVIFAVESVIIAHVAGAFLRAKRHAEEAAQRIREADQTREMFIGILAHDLRNPLNGMLVSALLVLRRSKDATVDELARAIVRSGERMGRLIRQILDFARIRHGAGLLLDPAAGDLRRLVEQAAQELAPDHERFVVEARGDTAGTWDVDRVLQVVS
;
A
#
# COMPACT_ATOMS: atom_id res chain seq x y z
N MET A 1 -40.77 -27.45 -31.56
CA MET A 1 -41.23 -27.31 -30.16
C MET A 1 -40.12 -26.66 -29.36
N ALA A 2 -40.18 -25.33 -29.23
CA ALA A 2 -39.20 -24.54 -28.49
C ALA A 2 -39.56 -24.57 -26.99
N GLU A 3 -38.66 -25.13 -26.18
CA GLU A 3 -38.82 -25.20 -24.74
C GLU A 3 -38.29 -23.90 -24.12
N ALA A 4 -39.23 -23.05 -23.70
CA ALA A 4 -38.94 -21.78 -23.05
C ALA A 4 -38.34 -22.02 -21.67
N SER A 5 -37.05 -21.72 -21.53
CA SER A 5 -36.35 -21.54 -20.26
C SER A 5 -37.07 -20.50 -19.40
N ARG A 6 -37.87 -20.97 -18.43
CA ARG A 6 -38.46 -20.14 -17.39
C ARG A 6 -37.39 -19.92 -16.31
N VAL A 7 -36.76 -18.76 -16.33
CA VAL A 7 -35.94 -18.27 -15.23
C VAL A 7 -36.85 -18.14 -14.00
N ALA A 8 -36.54 -18.89 -12.93
CA ALA A 8 -37.24 -18.80 -11.66
C ALA A 8 -37.09 -17.39 -11.06
N PRO A 9 -38.13 -16.85 -10.39
CA PRO A 9 -38.03 -15.54 -9.76
C PRO A 9 -36.98 -15.57 -8.63
N PRO A 10 -36.20 -14.48 -8.46
CA PRO A 10 -35.15 -14.42 -7.44
C PRO A 10 -35.74 -14.58 -6.04
N SER A 11 -35.02 -15.30 -5.17
CA SER A 11 -35.43 -15.56 -3.79
C SER A 11 -35.51 -14.26 -2.98
N GLY A 12 -36.37 -14.21 -1.96
CA GLY A 12 -36.66 -13.00 -1.18
C GLY A 12 -35.45 -12.33 -0.52
N ASP A 13 -34.37 -13.06 -0.26
CA ASP A 13 -33.12 -12.52 0.29
C ASP A 13 -32.27 -11.78 -0.75
N GLU A 14 -32.28 -12.20 -2.01
CA GLU A 14 -31.63 -11.47 -3.12
C GLU A 14 -32.37 -10.17 -3.44
N ALA A 15 -33.71 -10.21 -3.40
CA ALA A 15 -34.55 -9.01 -3.57
C ALA A 15 -34.30 -8.00 -2.44
N ARG A 16 -34.22 -8.46 -1.18
CA ARG A 16 -33.89 -7.61 -0.03
C ARG A 16 -32.48 -7.04 -0.13
N ALA A 17 -31.47 -7.86 -0.41
CA ALA A 17 -30.09 -7.40 -0.59
C ALA A 17 -30.00 -6.32 -1.68
N SER A 18 -30.69 -6.50 -2.81
CA SER A 18 -30.71 -5.51 -3.91
C SER A 18 -31.33 -4.16 -3.51
N TRP A 19 -32.31 -4.16 -2.60
CA TRP A 19 -32.98 -2.94 -2.13
C TRP A 19 -32.09 -2.11 -1.20
N TRP A 20 -31.36 -2.75 -0.27
CA TRP A 20 -30.42 -2.07 0.63
C TRP A 20 -29.21 -1.48 -0.11
N TRP A 21 -28.69 -2.18 -1.13
CA TRP A 21 -27.65 -1.64 -2.03
C TRP A 21 -28.13 -0.42 -2.81
N ARG A 22 -29.36 -0.44 -3.34
CA ARG A 22 -29.96 0.72 -4.01
C ARG A 22 -30.13 1.91 -3.08
N LEU A 23 -30.62 1.70 -1.84
CA LEU A 23 -30.82 2.79 -0.88
C LEU A 23 -29.50 3.47 -0.48
N THR A 24 -28.44 2.70 -0.23
CA THR A 24 -27.13 3.26 0.14
C THR A 24 -26.47 4.02 -1.01
N HIS A 25 -26.56 3.50 -2.23
CA HIS A 25 -26.02 4.15 -3.44
C HIS A 25 -26.78 5.43 -3.79
N LEU A 26 -28.10 5.40 -3.65
CA LEU A 26 -28.92 6.59 -3.80
C LEU A 26 -28.51 7.65 -2.77
N ARG A 27 -28.46 7.33 -1.48
CA ARG A 27 -28.07 8.31 -0.44
C ARG A 27 -26.69 8.94 -0.68
N ALA A 28 -25.70 8.15 -1.12
CA ALA A 28 -24.38 8.66 -1.47
C ALA A 28 -24.39 9.56 -2.71
N ALA A 29 -25.21 9.25 -3.72
CA ALA A 29 -25.39 10.11 -4.88
C ALA A 29 -26.08 11.43 -4.49
N TRP A 30 -27.18 11.37 -3.75
CA TRP A 30 -27.89 12.55 -3.23
C TRP A 30 -26.97 13.44 -2.38
N ALA A 31 -26.10 12.86 -1.55
CA ALA A 31 -25.12 13.64 -0.78
C ALA A 31 -24.10 14.36 -1.67
N ARG A 32 -23.56 13.69 -2.70
CA ARG A 32 -22.57 14.29 -3.63
C ARG A 32 -23.15 15.45 -4.44
N TYR A 33 -24.38 15.29 -4.92
CA TYR A 33 -25.05 16.33 -5.69
C TYR A 33 -25.62 17.44 -4.80
N GLY A 34 -26.08 17.11 -3.60
CA GLY A 34 -26.49 18.09 -2.60
C GLY A 34 -25.33 19.01 -2.18
N LEU A 35 -24.13 18.45 -2.02
CA LEU A 35 -22.94 19.25 -1.71
C LEU A 35 -22.57 20.20 -2.86
N ALA A 36 -22.77 19.81 -4.12
CA ALA A 36 -22.57 20.71 -5.25
C ALA A 36 -23.51 21.92 -5.19
N ALA A 37 -24.78 21.73 -4.83
CA ALA A 37 -25.71 22.83 -4.61
C ALA A 37 -25.26 23.75 -3.46
N VAL A 38 -24.73 23.19 -2.37
CA VAL A 38 -24.15 23.96 -1.27
C VAL A 38 -22.96 24.81 -1.73
N PHE A 39 -22.03 24.24 -2.51
CA PHE A 39 -20.89 25.00 -3.03
C PHE A 39 -21.31 26.12 -3.98
N VAL A 40 -22.28 25.88 -4.87
CA VAL A 40 -22.82 26.92 -5.76
C VAL A 40 -23.52 28.02 -4.96
N GLY A 41 -24.35 27.65 -3.98
CA GLY A 41 -25.02 28.62 -3.11
C GLY A 41 -24.05 29.46 -2.28
N ALA A 42 -23.01 28.83 -1.73
CA ALA A 42 -21.95 29.52 -1.00
C ALA A 42 -21.17 30.48 -1.91
N ALA A 43 -20.79 30.05 -3.11
CA ALA A 43 -20.11 30.91 -4.09
C ALA A 43 -20.99 32.09 -4.51
N PHE A 44 -22.29 31.86 -4.73
CA PHE A 44 -23.26 32.90 -5.05
C PHE A 44 -23.40 33.93 -3.91
N GLY A 45 -23.63 33.47 -2.67
CA GLY A 45 -23.77 34.35 -1.51
C GLY A 45 -22.49 35.14 -1.21
N LEU A 46 -21.34 34.48 -1.29
CA LEU A 46 -20.05 35.13 -1.14
C LEU A 46 -19.80 36.16 -2.25
N ARG A 47 -20.21 35.86 -3.48
CA ARG A 47 -20.09 36.81 -4.60
C ARG A 47 -20.91 38.06 -4.36
N LEU A 48 -22.16 37.94 -3.89
CA LEU A 48 -23.02 39.06 -3.52
C LEU A 48 -22.37 39.95 -2.47
N LEU A 49 -21.83 39.36 -1.40
CA LEU A 49 -21.16 40.08 -0.32
C LEU A 49 -19.93 40.84 -0.80
N LEU A 50 -19.22 40.30 -1.79
CA LEU A 50 -18.00 40.89 -2.33
C LEU A 50 -18.25 41.93 -3.44
N VAL A 51 -19.46 42.06 -4.01
CA VAL A 51 -19.75 43.07 -5.06
C VAL A 51 -19.31 44.49 -4.65
N PRO A 52 -19.60 44.99 -3.43
CA PRO A 52 -19.18 46.34 -3.04
C PRO A 52 -17.66 46.53 -2.99
N LEU A 53 -16.90 45.45 -2.79
CA LEU A 53 -15.45 45.48 -2.61
C LEU A 53 -14.69 45.21 -3.92
N THR A 54 -15.16 44.24 -4.72
CA THR A 54 -14.47 43.77 -5.93
C THR A 54 -15.10 44.30 -7.22
N GLY A 55 -16.21 45.03 -7.12
CA GLY A 55 -16.96 45.52 -8.26
C GLY A 55 -17.64 44.40 -9.07
N VAL A 56 -17.95 44.70 -10.33
CA VAL A 56 -18.74 43.81 -11.22
C VAL A 56 -17.92 43.12 -12.33
N GLY A 57 -16.64 43.48 -12.50
CA GLY A 57 -15.81 43.03 -13.63
C GLY A 57 -15.52 41.51 -13.70
N ALA A 58 -15.71 40.79 -12.59
CA ALA A 58 -15.42 39.37 -12.48
C ALA A 58 -16.64 38.58 -11.95
N PRO A 59 -17.71 38.42 -12.76
CA PRO A 59 -18.98 37.85 -12.30
C PRO A 59 -18.88 36.35 -11.95
N PHE A 60 -18.02 35.61 -12.65
CA PHE A 60 -17.95 34.14 -12.55
C PHE A 60 -16.84 33.57 -11.65
N VAL A 61 -15.91 34.38 -11.13
CA VAL A 61 -14.66 33.88 -10.50
C VAL A 61 -14.90 32.87 -9.37
N LEU A 62 -15.85 33.14 -8.47
CA LEU A 62 -16.14 32.23 -7.36
C LEU A 62 -16.86 30.95 -7.79
N PHE A 63 -17.57 30.98 -8.93
CA PHE A 63 -18.27 29.81 -9.45
C PHE A 63 -17.30 28.78 -10.02
N PHE A 64 -16.13 29.18 -10.54
CA PHE A 64 -15.07 28.23 -10.89
C PHE A 64 -14.60 27.43 -9.66
N GLY A 65 -14.47 28.10 -8.51
CA GLY A 65 -14.16 27.45 -7.23
C GLY A 65 -15.24 26.45 -6.82
N ALA A 66 -16.52 26.79 -6.99
CA ALA A 66 -17.63 25.87 -6.71
C ALA A 66 -17.63 24.64 -7.63
N VAL A 67 -17.36 24.82 -8.92
CA VAL A 67 -17.24 23.71 -9.90
C VAL A 67 -16.07 22.81 -9.55
N LEU A 68 -14.91 23.38 -9.23
CA LEU A 68 -13.72 22.63 -8.82
C LEU A 68 -13.99 21.85 -7.53
N ALA A 69 -14.51 22.49 -6.49
CA ALA A 69 -14.81 21.83 -5.21
C ALA A 69 -15.84 20.70 -5.38
N SER A 70 -16.90 20.94 -6.15
CA SER A 70 -17.89 19.91 -6.50
C SER A 70 -17.25 18.75 -7.27
N GLY A 71 -16.32 19.07 -8.18
CA GLY A 71 -15.53 18.09 -8.93
C GLY A 71 -14.60 17.26 -8.04
N LEU A 72 -13.96 17.87 -7.05
CA LEU A 72 -13.00 17.24 -6.13
C LEU A 72 -13.66 16.39 -5.04
N VAL A 73 -14.87 16.74 -4.59
CA VAL A 73 -15.59 15.92 -3.60
C VAL A 73 -16.50 14.91 -4.29
N GLY A 74 -17.19 15.34 -5.33
CA GLY A 74 -18.26 14.61 -5.98
C GLY A 74 -17.87 13.95 -7.31
N GLY A 75 -16.70 14.23 -7.87
CA GLY A 75 -16.32 13.77 -9.21
C GLY A 75 -16.99 14.56 -10.33
N ARG A 76 -16.92 14.04 -11.56
CA ARG A 76 -17.32 14.80 -12.77
C ARG A 76 -18.78 15.24 -12.78
N GLY A 77 -19.70 14.36 -12.41
CA GLY A 77 -21.14 14.64 -12.43
C GLY A 77 -21.51 15.87 -11.59
N PRO A 78 -21.18 15.88 -10.28
CA PRO A 78 -21.42 17.05 -9.42
C PRO A 78 -20.74 18.33 -9.89
N GLY A 79 -19.52 18.25 -10.43
CA GLY A 79 -18.84 19.39 -11.06
C GLY A 79 -19.60 19.96 -12.26
N LEU A 80 -20.10 19.09 -13.15
CA LEU A 80 -20.91 19.51 -14.31
C LEU A 80 -22.27 20.07 -13.89
N LEU A 81 -22.92 19.51 -12.87
CA LEU A 81 -24.15 20.08 -12.33
C LEU A 81 -23.90 21.46 -11.71
N ALA A 82 -22.79 21.64 -10.98
CA ALA A 82 -22.40 22.95 -10.47
C ALA A 82 -22.19 23.95 -11.61
N ALA A 83 -21.56 23.54 -12.72
CA ALA A 83 -21.37 24.38 -13.90
C ALA A 83 -22.70 24.80 -14.54
N LEU A 84 -23.59 23.82 -14.75
CA LEU A 84 -24.92 24.04 -15.32
C LEU A 84 -25.80 24.97 -14.45
N ALA A 85 -25.70 24.85 -13.12
CA ALA A 85 -26.42 25.75 -12.22
C ALA A 85 -25.81 27.15 -12.16
N SER A 86 -24.48 27.24 -12.20
CA SER A 86 -23.76 28.51 -12.03
C SER A 86 -23.86 29.45 -13.23
N ALA A 87 -23.92 28.91 -14.46
CA ALA A 87 -23.97 29.73 -15.67
C ALA A 87 -25.21 30.67 -15.73
N PRO A 88 -26.46 30.19 -15.59
CA PRO A 88 -27.64 31.05 -15.60
C PRO A 88 -27.72 31.96 -14.37
N LEU A 89 -27.33 31.47 -13.19
CA LEU A 89 -27.27 32.28 -11.96
C LEU A 89 -26.30 33.45 -12.11
N GLY A 90 -25.10 33.18 -12.60
CA GLY A 90 -24.07 34.18 -12.84
C GLY A 90 -24.49 35.21 -13.87
N ALA A 91 -25.01 34.76 -15.02
CA ALA A 91 -25.45 35.61 -16.11
C ALA A 91 -26.60 36.54 -15.69
N HIS A 92 -27.61 36.01 -14.99
CA HIS A 92 -28.76 36.81 -14.58
C HIS A 92 -28.40 37.82 -13.49
N PHE A 93 -27.74 37.40 -12.41
CA PHE A 93 -27.54 38.26 -11.23
C PHE A 93 -26.32 39.16 -11.31
N PHE A 94 -25.24 38.75 -11.97
CA PHE A 94 -23.98 39.51 -11.93
C PHE A 94 -23.61 40.15 -13.27
N VAL A 95 -24.20 39.70 -14.37
CA VAL A 95 -23.93 40.30 -15.69
C VAL A 95 -25.08 41.21 -16.12
N ALA A 96 -26.33 40.71 -16.13
CA ALA A 96 -27.46 41.53 -16.55
C ALA A 96 -27.74 42.72 -15.59
N HIS A 97 -27.57 42.53 -14.27
CA HIS A 97 -27.76 43.61 -13.29
C HIS A 97 -26.57 44.57 -13.21
N ALA A 98 -25.42 44.21 -13.79
CA ALA A 98 -24.23 45.06 -13.83
C ALA A 98 -24.21 46.00 -15.05
N GLY A 99 -25.25 45.98 -15.89
CA GLY A 99 -25.40 46.86 -17.05
C GLY A 99 -24.62 46.42 -18.30
N TYR A 100 -24.09 45.20 -18.32
CA TYR A 100 -23.47 44.63 -19.52
C TYR A 100 -24.50 44.35 -20.62
N SER A 101 -24.05 44.43 -21.88
CA SER A 101 -24.88 44.06 -23.02
C SER A 101 -25.20 42.57 -23.04
N THR A 102 -26.30 42.18 -23.69
CA THR A 102 -26.67 40.77 -23.86
C THR A 102 -25.56 39.96 -24.55
N ALA A 103 -24.83 40.56 -25.49
CA ALA A 103 -23.73 39.92 -26.20
C ALA A 103 -22.55 39.60 -25.26
N GLU A 104 -22.16 40.55 -24.41
CA GLU A 104 -21.12 40.34 -23.39
C GLU A 104 -21.52 39.26 -22.38
N ALA A 105 -22.80 39.26 -21.95
CA ALA A 105 -23.33 38.25 -21.06
C ALA A 105 -23.29 36.84 -21.65
N SER A 106 -23.71 36.70 -22.92
CA SER A 106 -23.63 35.42 -23.62
C SER A 106 -22.17 34.97 -23.80
N PHE A 107 -21.26 35.87 -24.15
CA PHE A 107 -19.85 35.53 -24.34
C PHE A 107 -19.19 35.04 -23.04
N GLN A 108 -19.37 35.77 -21.93
CA GLN A 108 -18.83 35.37 -20.63
C GLN A 108 -19.44 34.05 -20.14
N ALA A 109 -20.74 33.83 -20.34
CA ALA A 109 -21.40 32.59 -19.95
C ALA A 109 -20.89 31.38 -20.77
N VAL A 110 -20.61 31.56 -22.06
CA VAL A 110 -20.02 30.52 -22.92
C VAL A 110 -18.60 30.19 -22.47
N ILE A 111 -17.75 31.19 -22.21
CA ILE A 111 -16.40 30.98 -21.67
C ILE A 111 -16.45 30.22 -20.35
N PHE A 112 -17.29 30.68 -19.42
CA PHE A 112 -17.48 30.03 -18.13
C PHE A 112 -17.91 28.56 -18.30
N ALA A 113 -18.85 28.28 -19.20
CA ALA A 113 -19.31 26.92 -19.46
C ALA A 113 -18.18 26.03 -20.00
N VAL A 114 -17.39 26.52 -20.96
CA VAL A 114 -16.26 25.79 -21.53
C VAL A 114 -15.20 25.51 -20.47
N GLU A 115 -14.77 26.52 -19.72
CA GLU A 115 -13.77 26.38 -18.66
C GLU A 115 -14.27 25.44 -17.55
N SER A 116 -15.55 25.55 -17.16
CA SER A 116 -16.13 24.68 -16.14
C SER A 116 -16.22 23.22 -16.57
N VAL A 117 -16.47 22.94 -17.85
CA VAL A 117 -16.42 21.58 -18.40
C VAL A 117 -15.00 21.03 -18.26
N ILE A 118 -13.98 21.81 -18.61
CA ILE A 118 -12.56 21.42 -18.48
C ILE A 118 -12.23 21.14 -17.00
N ILE A 119 -12.58 22.06 -16.10
CA ILE A 119 -12.36 21.92 -14.65
C ILE A 119 -13.00 20.64 -14.13
N ALA A 120 -14.28 20.39 -14.44
CA ALA A 120 -14.97 19.18 -14.01
C ALA A 120 -14.31 17.91 -14.55
N HIS A 121 -13.84 17.92 -15.80
CA HIS A 121 -13.16 16.78 -16.41
C HIS A 121 -11.81 16.49 -15.75
N VAL A 122 -11.00 17.52 -15.52
CA VAL A 122 -9.68 17.42 -14.89
C VAL A 122 -9.81 17.00 -13.43
N ALA A 123 -10.67 17.65 -12.64
CA ALA A 123 -10.89 17.30 -11.23
C ALA A 123 -11.32 15.83 -11.09
N GLY A 124 -12.25 15.38 -11.94
CA GLY A 124 -12.66 13.98 -11.94
C GLY A 124 -11.57 13.02 -12.44
N ALA A 125 -10.71 13.43 -13.39
CA ALA A 125 -9.55 12.62 -13.80
C ALA A 125 -8.56 12.44 -12.65
N PHE A 126 -8.23 13.54 -11.99
CA PHE A 126 -7.31 13.55 -10.86
C PHE A 126 -7.79 12.63 -9.73
N LEU A 127 -9.06 12.69 -9.34
CA LEU A 127 -9.60 11.80 -8.31
C LEU A 127 -9.54 10.32 -8.70
N ARG A 128 -9.84 9.99 -9.96
CA ARG A 128 -9.75 8.59 -10.41
C ARG A 128 -8.30 8.11 -10.43
N ALA A 129 -7.38 8.93 -10.93
CA ALA A 129 -5.96 8.62 -10.90
C ALA A 129 -5.45 8.41 -9.47
N LYS A 130 -5.84 9.30 -8.53
CA LYS A 130 -5.52 9.17 -7.10
C LYS A 130 -6.05 7.87 -6.51
N ARG A 131 -7.33 7.53 -6.74
CA ARG A 131 -7.93 6.27 -6.25
C ARG A 131 -7.22 5.04 -6.82
N HIS A 132 -6.93 5.03 -8.12
CA HIS A 132 -6.20 3.92 -8.73
C HIS A 132 -4.78 3.79 -8.15
N ALA A 133 -4.09 4.90 -7.88
CA ALA A 133 -2.78 4.88 -7.23
C ALA A 133 -2.86 4.34 -5.80
N GLU A 134 -3.86 4.76 -5.01
CA GLU A 134 -4.09 4.26 -3.66
C GLU A 134 -4.41 2.76 -3.64
N GLU A 135 -5.29 2.30 -4.53
CA GLU A 135 -5.62 0.88 -4.70
C GLU A 135 -4.41 0.05 -5.14
N ALA A 136 -3.60 0.56 -6.07
CA ALA A 136 -2.39 -0.14 -6.51
C ALA A 136 -1.36 -0.25 -5.39
N ALA A 137 -1.15 0.84 -4.64
CA ALA A 137 -0.27 0.85 -3.48
C ALA A 137 -0.75 -0.11 -2.38
N GLN A 138 -2.07 -0.21 -2.17
CA GLN A 138 -2.65 -1.15 -1.22
C GLN A 138 -2.42 -2.60 -1.64
N ARG A 139 -2.66 -2.94 -2.91
CA ARG A 139 -2.40 -4.29 -3.44
C ARG A 139 -0.95 -4.71 -3.30
N ILE A 140 -0.01 -3.78 -3.52
CA ILE A 140 1.42 -4.04 -3.32
C ILE A 140 1.70 -4.36 -1.85
N ARG A 141 1.18 -3.56 -0.92
CA ARG A 141 1.34 -3.80 0.53
C ARG A 141 0.76 -5.16 0.96
N GLU A 142 -0.43 -5.51 0.48
CA GLU A 142 -1.07 -6.80 0.80
C GLU A 142 -0.28 -7.99 0.22
N ALA A 143 0.26 -7.84 -1.00
CA ALA A 143 1.12 -8.85 -1.60
C ALA A 143 2.42 -9.03 -0.80
N ASP A 144 3.04 -7.94 -0.35
CA ASP A 144 4.25 -7.99 0.47
C ASP A 144 3.99 -8.67 1.82
N GLN A 145 2.91 -8.32 2.52
CA GLN A 145 2.51 -8.97 3.78
C GLN A 145 2.25 -10.47 3.59
N THR A 146 1.55 -10.84 2.53
CA THR A 146 1.27 -12.25 2.22
C THR A 146 2.57 -13.02 1.96
N ARG A 147 3.51 -12.40 1.24
CA ARG A 147 4.82 -12.98 0.95
C ARG A 147 5.64 -13.18 2.23
N GLU A 148 5.67 -12.20 3.13
CA GLU A 148 6.36 -12.30 4.41
C GLU A 148 5.79 -13.43 5.28
N MET A 149 4.46 -13.52 5.37
CA MET A 149 3.78 -14.60 6.08
C MET A 149 4.15 -15.97 5.49
N PHE A 150 4.13 -16.11 4.16
CA PHE A 150 4.46 -17.35 3.47
C PHE A 150 5.91 -17.78 3.73
N ILE A 151 6.85 -16.84 3.67
CA ILE A 151 8.27 -17.07 3.97
C ILE A 151 8.46 -17.55 5.42
N GLY A 152 7.77 -16.92 6.37
CA GLY A 152 7.82 -17.31 7.79
C GLY A 152 7.28 -18.72 8.04
N ILE A 153 6.13 -19.05 7.45
CA ILE A 153 5.51 -20.38 7.57
C ILE A 153 6.41 -21.46 6.95
N LEU A 154 6.88 -21.26 5.72
CA LEU A 154 7.76 -22.21 5.06
C LEU A 154 9.04 -22.48 5.87
N ALA A 155 9.63 -21.45 6.46
CA ALA A 155 10.81 -21.62 7.29
C ALA A 155 10.56 -22.48 8.52
N HIS A 156 9.44 -22.25 9.21
CA HIS A 156 9.03 -23.05 10.35
C HIS A 156 8.82 -24.51 9.92
N ASP A 157 8.07 -24.71 8.84
CA ASP A 157 7.69 -26.03 8.35
C ASP A 157 8.86 -26.81 7.75
N LEU A 158 9.92 -26.13 7.29
CA LEU A 158 11.17 -26.77 6.87
C LEU A 158 12.10 -27.09 8.05
N ARG A 159 12.14 -26.23 9.09
CA ARG A 159 12.95 -26.49 10.29
C ARG A 159 12.48 -27.72 11.06
N ASN A 160 11.17 -27.94 11.11
CA ASN A 160 10.60 -29.03 11.90
C ASN A 160 11.06 -30.44 11.43
N PRO A 161 10.90 -30.83 10.14
CA PRO A 161 11.42 -32.10 9.63
C PRO A 161 12.95 -32.15 9.64
N LEU A 162 13.63 -31.01 9.41
CA LEU A 162 15.09 -30.94 9.52
C LEU A 162 15.57 -31.29 10.92
N ASN A 163 14.96 -30.72 11.96
CA ASN A 163 15.26 -31.05 13.34
C ASN A 163 14.96 -32.52 13.65
N GLY A 164 13.85 -33.07 13.13
CA GLY A 164 13.53 -34.49 13.27
C GLY A 164 14.60 -35.41 12.67
N MET A 165 15.11 -35.08 11.47
CA MET A 165 16.22 -35.80 10.83
C MET A 165 17.52 -35.68 11.63
N LEU A 166 17.85 -34.47 12.11
CA LEU A 166 19.05 -34.23 12.93
C LEU A 166 19.02 -35.02 14.24
N VAL A 167 17.91 -34.99 14.98
CA VAL A 167 17.74 -35.75 16.21
C VAL A 167 17.87 -37.26 15.95
N SER A 168 17.28 -37.76 14.88
CA SER A 168 17.37 -39.17 14.50
C SER A 168 18.82 -39.58 14.17
N ALA A 169 19.54 -38.76 13.40
CA ALA A 169 20.95 -39.02 13.07
C ALA A 169 21.85 -38.95 14.31
N LEU A 170 21.62 -37.99 15.21
CA LEU A 170 22.35 -37.88 16.48
C LEU A 170 22.08 -39.09 17.41
N LEU A 171 20.86 -39.64 17.40
CA LEU A 171 20.54 -40.85 18.15
C LEU A 171 21.27 -42.08 17.59
N VAL A 172 21.39 -42.19 16.26
CA VAL A 172 22.16 -43.24 15.59
C VAL A 172 23.63 -43.15 15.99
N LEU A 173 24.22 -41.95 16.00
CA LEU A 173 25.60 -41.72 16.46
C LEU A 173 25.81 -42.11 17.93
N ARG A 174 24.79 -41.93 18.77
CA ARG A 174 24.88 -42.33 20.19
C ARG A 174 24.74 -43.83 20.42
N ARG A 175 24.11 -44.58 19.51
CA ARG A 175 23.73 -45.99 19.71
C ARG A 175 24.51 -46.98 18.86
N SER A 176 24.94 -46.60 17.66
CA SER A 176 25.66 -47.50 16.74
C SER A 176 27.13 -47.61 17.12
N LYS A 177 27.70 -48.81 16.98
CA LYS A 177 29.15 -49.07 17.06
C LYS A 177 29.77 -49.43 15.70
N ASP A 178 28.94 -49.43 14.64
CA ASP A 178 29.39 -49.69 13.28
C ASP A 178 29.98 -48.41 12.67
N ALA A 179 31.23 -48.48 12.23
CA ALA A 179 31.97 -47.35 11.65
C ALA A 179 31.31 -46.78 10.39
N THR A 180 30.68 -47.62 9.56
CA THR A 180 30.00 -47.19 8.34
C THR A 180 28.74 -46.40 8.67
N VAL A 181 27.98 -46.89 9.66
CA VAL A 181 26.75 -46.21 10.14
C VAL A 181 27.10 -44.89 10.83
N ASP A 182 28.19 -44.84 11.59
CA ASP A 182 28.70 -43.61 12.21
C ASP A 182 29.05 -42.57 11.14
N GLU A 183 29.81 -42.95 10.11
CA GLU A 183 30.21 -42.03 9.03
C GLU A 183 28.99 -41.46 8.29
N LEU A 184 28.02 -42.31 7.93
CA LEU A 184 26.77 -41.91 7.27
C LEU A 184 25.93 -40.97 8.16
N ALA A 185 25.81 -41.27 9.45
CA ALA A 185 25.04 -40.43 10.37
C ALA A 185 25.73 -39.06 10.58
N ARG A 186 27.07 -39.00 10.64
CA ARG A 186 27.81 -37.72 10.67
C ARG A 186 27.61 -36.92 9.37
N ALA A 187 27.57 -37.59 8.22
CA ALA A 187 27.28 -36.93 6.96
C ALA A 187 25.87 -36.31 6.94
N ILE A 188 24.86 -37.01 7.47
CA ILE A 188 23.49 -36.47 7.62
C ILE A 188 23.49 -35.24 8.53
N VAL A 189 24.16 -35.30 9.68
CA VAL A 189 24.25 -34.16 10.62
C VAL A 189 24.87 -32.94 9.94
N ARG A 190 26.05 -33.09 9.32
CA ARG A 190 26.72 -32.00 8.60
C ARG A 190 25.85 -31.39 7.50
N SER A 191 25.13 -32.24 6.75
CA SER A 191 24.21 -31.79 5.69
C SER A 191 23.01 -31.04 6.28
N GLY A 192 22.42 -31.54 7.36
CA GLY A 192 21.27 -30.92 8.01
C GLY A 192 21.61 -29.58 8.65
N GLU A 193 22.76 -29.46 9.31
CA GLU A 193 23.25 -28.18 9.84
C GLU A 193 23.49 -27.16 8.73
N ARG A 194 24.08 -27.59 7.61
CA ARG A 194 24.25 -26.74 6.42
C ARG A 194 22.91 -26.26 5.88
N MET A 195 21.92 -27.15 5.79
CA MET A 195 20.56 -26.81 5.34
C MET A 195 19.89 -25.81 6.28
N GLY A 196 20.04 -25.99 7.60
CA GLY A 196 19.52 -25.07 8.61
C GLY A 196 20.13 -23.67 8.49
N ARG A 197 21.43 -23.57 8.21
CA ARG A 197 22.09 -22.29 7.91
C ARG A 197 21.53 -21.63 6.65
N LEU A 198 21.39 -22.38 5.56
CA LEU A 198 20.83 -21.86 4.30
C LEU A 198 19.38 -21.36 4.46
N ILE A 199 18.54 -22.10 5.19
CA ILE A 199 17.17 -21.67 5.48
C ILE A 199 17.18 -20.33 6.23
N ARG A 200 18.03 -20.17 7.25
CA ARG A 200 18.18 -18.89 7.97
C ARG A 200 18.62 -17.76 7.03
N GLN A 201 19.65 -17.98 6.22
CA GLN A 201 20.17 -16.97 5.29
C GLN A 201 19.12 -16.50 4.27
N ILE A 202 18.31 -17.41 3.73
CA ILE A 202 17.23 -17.06 2.79
C ILE A 202 16.17 -16.19 3.48
N LEU A 203 15.83 -16.50 4.74
CA LEU A 203 14.88 -15.70 5.51
C LEU A 203 15.39 -14.30 5.79
N ASP A 204 16.66 -14.20 6.19
CA ASP A 204 17.29 -12.91 6.48
C ASP A 204 17.36 -12.06 5.21
N PHE A 205 17.79 -12.65 4.09
CA PHE A 205 17.81 -11.97 2.80
C PHE A 205 16.41 -11.48 2.39
N ALA A 206 15.38 -12.30 2.58
CA ALA A 206 14.02 -11.91 2.26
C ALA A 206 13.55 -10.74 3.15
N ARG A 207 13.81 -10.78 4.46
CA ARG A 207 13.45 -9.69 5.38
C ARG A 207 14.17 -8.37 5.07
N ILE A 208 15.48 -8.43 4.79
CA ILE A 208 16.27 -7.24 4.46
C ILE A 208 15.74 -6.58 3.19
N ARG A 209 15.43 -7.36 2.15
CA ARG A 209 14.94 -6.82 0.88
C ARG A 209 13.58 -6.12 1.01
N HIS A 210 12.76 -6.51 1.99
CA HIS A 210 11.47 -5.90 2.26
C HIS A 210 11.52 -4.81 3.35
N GLY A 211 12.72 -4.43 3.81
CA GLY A 211 12.90 -3.32 4.76
C GLY A 211 12.57 -3.67 6.21
N ALA A 212 12.25 -4.93 6.52
CA ALA A 212 12.03 -5.41 7.89
C ALA A 212 13.33 -5.46 8.72
N GLY A 213 14.49 -5.32 8.07
CA GLY A 213 15.80 -5.35 8.70
C GLY A 213 16.28 -6.75 9.10
N LEU A 214 17.46 -6.80 9.72
CA LEU A 214 17.95 -8.01 10.38
C LEU A 214 17.45 -8.03 11.81
N LEU A 215 16.93 -9.19 12.25
CA LEU A 215 16.85 -9.45 13.69
C LEU A 215 18.27 -9.72 14.17
N LEU A 216 18.76 -8.81 15.00
CA LEU A 216 19.98 -8.99 15.77
C LEU A 216 19.59 -9.48 17.17
N ASP A 217 20.28 -10.49 17.66
CA ASP A 217 20.23 -10.93 19.05
C ASP A 217 21.58 -10.64 19.73
N PRO A 218 21.86 -9.35 20.04
CA PRO A 218 23.15 -8.97 20.59
C PRO A 218 23.29 -9.47 22.03
N ALA A 219 24.34 -10.24 22.29
CA ALA A 219 24.74 -10.70 23.61
C ALA A 219 26.09 -10.11 24.01
N ALA A 220 26.36 -9.98 25.31
CA ALA A 220 27.68 -9.56 25.78
C ALA A 220 28.72 -10.62 25.37
N GLY A 221 29.79 -10.19 24.72
CA GLY A 221 30.82 -11.08 24.18
C GLY A 221 32.12 -10.37 23.85
N ASP A 222 33.12 -11.18 23.49
CA ASP A 222 34.44 -10.70 23.09
C ASP A 222 34.63 -11.04 21.61
N LEU A 223 34.72 -10.00 20.76
CA LEU A 223 34.83 -10.16 19.32
C LEU A 223 36.07 -10.95 18.91
N ARG A 224 37.18 -10.80 19.63
CA ARG A 224 38.43 -11.51 19.35
C ARG A 224 38.22 -13.01 19.47
N ARG A 225 37.57 -13.45 20.56
CA ARG A 225 37.31 -14.88 20.80
C ARG A 225 36.39 -15.47 19.74
N LEU A 226 35.40 -14.70 19.29
CA LEU A 226 34.48 -15.13 18.23
C LEU A 226 35.21 -15.34 16.89
N VAL A 227 36.10 -14.42 16.52
CA VAL A 227 36.92 -14.53 15.30
C VAL A 227 37.95 -15.65 15.40
N GLU A 228 38.59 -15.84 16.57
CA GLU A 228 39.50 -16.96 16.82
C GLU A 228 38.78 -18.31 16.69
N GLN A 229 37.55 -18.42 17.21
CA GLN A 229 36.72 -19.62 17.07
C GLN A 229 36.36 -19.90 15.60
N ALA A 230 35.96 -18.89 14.84
CA ALA A 230 35.68 -19.04 13.40
C ALA A 230 36.92 -19.47 12.61
N ALA A 231 38.08 -18.90 12.91
CA ALA A 231 39.34 -19.24 12.25
C ALA A 231 39.74 -20.70 12.51
N GLN A 232 39.52 -21.21 13.74
CA GLN A 232 39.74 -22.61 14.09
C GLN A 232 38.80 -23.57 13.36
N GLU A 233 37.54 -23.18 13.16
CA GLU A 233 36.58 -23.99 12.40
C GLU A 233 36.94 -24.10 10.91
N LEU A 234 37.48 -23.04 10.31
CA LEU A 234 37.90 -23.01 8.90
C LEU A 234 39.24 -23.73 8.63
N ALA A 235 40.12 -23.79 9.62
CA ALA A 235 41.41 -24.47 9.54
C ALA A 235 41.72 -25.23 10.84
N PRO A 236 41.32 -26.52 10.92
CA PRO A 236 41.57 -27.33 12.11
C PRO A 236 43.06 -27.48 12.44
N ASP A 237 43.93 -27.48 11.43
CA ASP A 237 45.38 -27.35 11.59
C ASP A 237 45.75 -25.86 11.66
N HIS A 238 45.94 -25.35 12.88
CA HIS A 238 46.05 -23.94 13.29
C HIS A 238 47.15 -23.08 12.61
N GLU A 239 47.82 -23.57 11.57
CA GLU A 239 48.97 -22.91 10.94
C GLU A 239 48.60 -21.82 9.90
N ARG A 240 47.33 -21.66 9.53
CA ARG A 240 46.96 -20.75 8.40
C ARG A 240 46.42 -19.37 8.78
N PHE A 241 45.96 -19.15 10.01
CA PHE A 241 45.31 -17.90 10.41
C PHE A 241 45.89 -17.35 11.71
N VAL A 242 46.35 -16.10 11.68
CA VAL A 242 46.78 -15.35 12.88
C VAL A 242 45.76 -14.25 13.13
N VAL A 243 45.11 -14.26 14.29
CA VAL A 243 44.13 -13.24 14.69
C VAL A 243 44.83 -12.18 15.54
N GLU A 244 44.99 -10.97 15.00
CA GLU A 244 45.46 -9.80 15.74
C GLU A 244 44.28 -8.90 16.11
N ALA A 245 44.12 -8.59 17.40
CA ALA A 245 43.13 -7.63 17.89
C ALA A 245 43.81 -6.34 18.37
N ARG A 246 43.20 -5.19 18.09
CA ARG A 246 43.66 -3.88 18.57
C ARG A 246 42.53 -3.16 19.30
N GLY A 247 42.79 -2.72 20.52
CA GLY A 247 41.80 -2.04 21.38
C GLY A 247 40.98 -3.00 22.24
N ASP A 248 39.89 -2.49 22.82
CA ASP A 248 38.94 -3.29 23.59
C ASP A 248 37.97 -4.03 22.65
N THR A 249 37.90 -5.35 22.79
CA THR A 249 37.05 -6.24 21.99
C THR A 249 35.80 -6.70 22.74
N ALA A 250 35.67 -6.32 24.00
CA ALA A 250 34.47 -6.57 24.79
C ALA A 250 33.34 -5.65 24.33
N GLY A 251 32.17 -6.23 24.06
CA GLY A 251 31.03 -5.48 23.57
C GLY A 251 29.76 -6.31 23.53
N THR A 252 28.72 -5.75 22.94
CA THR A 252 27.47 -6.46 22.61
C THR A 252 27.52 -6.86 21.15
N TRP A 253 27.51 -8.17 20.90
CA TRP A 253 27.70 -8.76 19.58
C TRP A 253 26.61 -9.80 19.33
N ASP A 254 26.09 -9.84 18.11
CA ASP A 254 25.32 -10.98 17.63
C ASP A 254 26.30 -12.04 17.12
N VAL A 255 26.50 -13.08 17.94
CA VAL A 255 27.50 -14.13 17.70
C VAL A 255 27.29 -14.81 16.36
N ASP A 256 26.06 -15.23 16.06
CA ASP A 256 25.73 -15.94 14.84
C ASP A 256 26.00 -15.08 13.59
N ARG A 257 25.74 -13.77 13.68
CA ARG A 257 26.00 -12.83 12.57
C ARG A 257 27.46 -12.53 12.38
N VAL A 258 28.20 -12.33 13.47
CA VAL A 258 29.65 -12.13 13.42
C VAL A 258 30.31 -13.35 12.79
N LEU A 259 29.96 -14.56 13.22
CA LEU A 259 30.49 -15.79 12.64
C LEU A 259 30.16 -15.90 11.15
N GLN A 260 28.94 -15.53 10.73
CA GLN A 260 28.53 -15.55 9.31
C GLN A 260 29.35 -14.58 8.43
N VAL A 261 29.79 -13.45 8.97
CA VAL A 261 30.60 -12.46 8.21
C VAL A 261 32.05 -12.92 8.08
N VAL A 262 32.55 -13.67 9.07
CA VAL A 262 33.94 -14.11 9.16
C VAL A 262 34.17 -15.46 8.44
N SER A 263 33.13 -16.30 8.32
CA SER A 263 33.14 -17.60 7.62
C SER A 263 33.02 -17.50 6.11
#